data_AF-A0A2G6J254-F1
#
_entry.id   AF-A0A2G6J254-F1
#
_cell.length_a   1.000
_cell.length_b   1.000
_cell.length_c   1.000
_cell.angle_alpha   90.00
_cell.angle_beta   90.00
_cell.angle_gamma   90.00
#
_symmetry.space_group_name_H-M   'P 1'
#
loop_
_entity.id
_entity.type
_entity.pdbx_description
1 polymer ?
#
loop_
_entity_poly.entity_id
_entity_poly.type
_entity_poly.pdbx_seq_one_letter_code
_entity_poly.pdbx_strand_id
1 'polypeptide(L)'
;MRVCPFCGTDNEVFFRFCLGCGADLDDALGPPDADAAPTVAPPPAKTRPKAQRPKPAPEALKPPPVEEPLPTTMVRRAPAEPMEPSPRRRLSRQTPERNKRANPKAGSGQTAQGRLVLILEDGTDGAVYDLGPETTVIGREGADINFPHDDFLAPRHAQFSYGGSQLTLEPLESTNGVFVQVSHEVELRSGDVFRIGQELLCFELLGDVIAGRGGGDGAASEIGSPVPEGAWGRLGQLVAPNAWGAVYLLGGSDIYLGRERGDITFPGDGFVSGLHAVVMQRDDRYFLKDLGSSNGTYFRLTRSTPLRGGALVLAGQQLFRVER
;
A
#
# COMPACT_ATOMS: atom_id res chain seq x y z
N MET A 1 -10.71 32.49 23.55
CA MET A 1 -9.49 31.68 23.34
C MET A 1 -9.31 30.77 24.55
N ARG A 2 -8.89 29.51 24.35
CA ARG A 2 -8.50 28.58 25.41
C ARG A 2 -7.07 28.11 25.15
N VAL A 3 -6.25 28.07 26.20
CA VAL A 3 -4.84 27.67 26.11
C VAL A 3 -4.75 26.17 26.31
N CYS A 4 -3.97 25.48 25.49
CA CYS A 4 -3.75 24.05 25.65
C CYS A 4 -2.95 23.74 26.91
N PRO A 5 -3.47 22.90 27.83
CA PRO A 5 -2.77 22.57 29.07
C PRO A 5 -1.52 21.70 28.84
N PHE A 6 -1.37 21.08 27.67
CA PHE A 6 -0.25 20.19 27.35
C PHE A 6 0.94 20.90 26.69
N CYS A 7 0.69 21.92 25.85
CA CYS A 7 1.76 22.57 25.08
C CYS A 7 1.71 24.10 25.08
N GLY A 8 0.73 24.71 25.76
CA GLY A 8 0.63 26.17 25.89
C GLY A 8 0.14 26.91 24.65
N THR A 9 -0.27 26.21 23.59
CA THR A 9 -0.78 26.84 22.36
C THR A 9 -2.16 27.46 22.59
N ASP A 10 -2.37 28.69 22.12
CA ASP A 10 -3.67 29.36 22.11
C ASP A 10 -4.59 28.77 21.03
N ASN A 11 -5.81 28.38 21.42
CA ASN A 11 -6.82 27.82 20.53
C ASN A 11 -8.13 28.62 20.62
N GLU A 12 -8.93 28.65 19.57
CA GLU A 12 -10.31 29.14 19.68
C GLU A 12 -11.20 28.15 20.45
N VAL A 13 -12.25 28.65 21.09
CA VAL A 13 -13.02 27.91 22.11
C VAL A 13 -13.82 26.73 21.54
N PHE A 14 -14.04 26.70 20.22
CA PHE A 14 -14.76 25.61 19.52
C PHE A 14 -13.83 24.49 19.03
N PHE A 15 -12.51 24.62 19.16
CA PHE A 15 -11.59 23.55 18.78
C PHE A 15 -11.52 22.48 19.86
N ARG A 16 -12.04 21.29 19.55
CA ARG A 16 -11.97 20.10 20.43
C ARG A 16 -10.55 19.57 20.64
N PHE A 17 -9.64 19.76 19.69
CA PHE A 17 -8.24 19.31 19.77
C PHE A 17 -7.27 20.48 19.63
N CYS A 18 -6.12 20.42 20.32
CA CYS A 18 -5.08 21.44 20.24
C CYS A 18 -4.45 21.50 18.84
N LEU A 19 -4.41 22.69 18.24
CA LEU A 19 -3.79 22.93 16.93
C LEU A 19 -2.26 22.77 16.93
N GLY A 20 -1.61 22.85 18.10
CA GLY A 20 -0.16 22.70 18.24
C GLY A 20 0.30 21.24 18.40
N CYS A 21 -0.36 20.47 19.28
CA CYS A 21 0.08 19.10 19.64
C CYS A 21 -0.96 18.00 19.40
N GLY A 22 -2.20 18.34 19.03
CA GLY A 22 -3.27 17.37 18.74
C GLY A 22 -4.00 16.78 19.96
N ALA A 23 -3.67 17.18 21.19
CA ALA A 23 -4.34 16.69 22.40
C ALA A 23 -5.83 17.08 22.47
N ASP A 24 -6.70 16.19 23.00
CA ASP A 24 -8.10 16.52 23.29
C ASP A 24 -8.14 17.58 24.39
N LEU A 25 -8.93 18.60 24.11
CA LEU A 25 -8.87 19.92 24.70
C LEU A 25 -10.17 20.13 25.53
N ASP A 26 -11.18 19.26 25.34
CA ASP A 26 -12.41 19.14 26.13
C ASP A 26 -12.28 18.14 27.30
N ASP A 27 -11.25 17.30 27.29
CA ASP A 27 -10.95 16.34 28.36
C ASP A 27 -10.28 16.98 29.60
N ALA A 28 -10.52 18.27 29.83
CA ALA A 28 -9.97 19.03 30.94
C ALA A 28 -11.03 19.30 32.02
N LEU A 29 -11.20 18.35 32.95
CA LEU A 29 -11.36 18.47 34.42
C LEU A 29 -11.99 17.18 35.01
N GLY A 30 -11.41 16.50 36.01
CA GLY A 30 -10.37 16.97 36.95
C GLY A 30 -9.96 15.93 38.02
N PRO A 31 -9.45 16.35 39.20
CA PRO A 31 -9.15 17.72 39.62
C PRO A 31 -7.64 18.06 39.76
N PRO A 32 -7.29 19.36 39.77
CA PRO A 32 -5.99 19.90 40.10
C PRO A 32 -5.82 20.27 41.60
N ASP A 33 -4.54 20.35 41.99
CA ASP A 33 -3.89 21.03 43.12
C ASP A 33 -3.98 20.47 44.56
N ALA A 34 -2.82 20.11 45.11
CA ALA A 34 -2.05 21.01 45.99
C ALA A 34 -0.68 20.41 46.39
N ASP A 35 0.37 21.21 46.26
CA ASP A 35 1.70 21.01 46.84
C ASP A 35 1.65 20.64 48.33
N ALA A 36 2.41 19.62 48.73
CA ALA A 36 3.23 19.60 49.94
C ALA A 36 4.12 18.34 49.96
N ALA A 37 5.44 18.54 49.97
CA ALA A 37 6.39 17.52 50.42
C ALA A 37 6.03 17.07 51.85
N PRO A 38 6.25 15.79 52.19
CA PRO A 38 7.46 15.52 52.94
C PRO A 38 8.21 14.27 52.47
N THR A 39 9.53 14.34 52.66
CA THR A 39 10.50 13.25 52.53
C THR A 39 10.17 12.07 53.43
N VAL A 40 9.97 10.87 52.86
CA VAL A 40 10.19 9.59 53.53
C VAL A 40 10.75 8.55 52.53
N ALA A 41 11.74 7.80 53.02
CA ALA A 41 12.67 6.87 52.38
C ALA A 41 12.06 5.71 51.55
N PRO A 42 12.86 5.07 50.66
CA PRO A 42 12.38 4.03 49.76
C PRO A 42 12.12 2.69 50.48
N PRO A 43 11.11 1.89 50.04
CA PRO A 43 10.89 0.55 50.57
C PRO A 43 11.85 -0.48 49.95
N PRO A 44 12.13 -1.60 50.66
CA PRO A 44 13.19 -2.53 50.30
C PRO A 44 12.82 -3.48 49.16
N ALA A 45 13.88 -4.01 48.54
CA ALA A 45 13.87 -5.00 47.48
C ALA A 45 13.01 -6.23 47.82
N LYS A 46 12.08 -6.58 46.93
CA LYS A 46 11.36 -7.86 46.96
C LYS A 46 11.99 -8.84 45.99
N THR A 47 12.27 -10.01 46.55
CA THR A 47 12.94 -11.18 46.00
C THR A 47 12.24 -11.80 44.81
N ARG A 48 13.06 -12.26 43.86
CA ARG A 48 12.76 -12.99 42.64
C ARG A 48 12.15 -14.38 42.93
N PRO A 49 11.00 -14.77 42.32
CA PRO A 49 10.55 -16.16 42.34
C PRO A 49 11.41 -17.01 41.39
N LYS A 50 11.85 -18.18 41.86
CA LYS A 50 12.58 -19.19 41.07
C LYS A 50 11.66 -19.79 40.00
N ALA A 51 12.12 -19.81 38.75
CA ALA A 51 11.50 -20.52 37.65
C ALA A 51 11.47 -22.03 37.92
N GLN A 52 10.27 -22.63 37.87
CA GLN A 52 10.10 -24.08 37.80
C GLN A 52 10.10 -24.52 36.33
N ARG A 53 10.78 -25.64 36.08
CA ARG A 53 11.02 -26.23 34.77
C ARG A 53 9.83 -27.13 34.37
N PRO A 54 9.20 -26.95 33.19
CA PRO A 54 8.20 -27.88 32.71
C PRO A 54 8.84 -29.22 32.27
N LYS A 55 8.15 -30.33 32.56
CA LYS A 55 8.48 -31.69 32.08
C LYS A 55 8.21 -31.83 30.58
N PRO A 56 8.93 -32.70 29.84
CA PRO A 56 8.67 -32.95 28.43
C PRO A 56 7.44 -33.86 28.24
N ALA A 57 6.64 -33.56 27.21
CA ALA A 57 5.57 -34.40 26.68
C ALA A 57 6.03 -35.13 25.40
N PRO A 58 5.41 -36.27 25.02
CA PRO A 58 6.02 -37.28 24.15
C PRO A 58 5.83 -37.04 22.65
N GLU A 59 6.66 -37.76 21.89
CA GLU A 59 6.75 -37.92 20.43
C GLU A 59 5.41 -37.85 19.66
N ALA A 60 5.37 -37.01 18.62
CA ALA A 60 4.31 -36.96 17.63
C ALA A 60 4.65 -37.83 16.41
N LEU A 61 3.67 -38.62 15.97
CA LEU A 61 3.72 -39.50 14.81
C LEU A 61 3.97 -38.75 13.49
N LYS A 62 4.68 -39.41 12.56
CA LYS A 62 4.89 -38.96 11.17
C LYS A 62 3.56 -38.84 10.40
N PRO A 63 3.32 -37.74 9.65
CA PRO A 63 2.23 -37.69 8.68
C PRO A 63 2.60 -38.38 7.35
N PRO A 64 1.62 -38.93 6.61
CA PRO A 64 1.80 -39.55 5.29
C PRO A 64 2.01 -38.50 4.18
N PRO A 65 2.47 -38.89 2.96
CA PRO A 65 2.82 -37.96 1.91
C PRO A 65 1.59 -37.27 1.33
N VAL A 66 1.67 -35.95 1.13
CA VAL A 66 0.61 -35.12 0.56
C VAL A 66 0.94 -34.88 -0.92
N GLU A 67 0.10 -35.38 -1.82
CA GLU A 67 0.06 -35.02 -3.24
C GLU A 67 -0.33 -33.53 -3.39
N GLU A 68 0.34 -32.81 -4.29
CA GLU A 68 0.10 -31.39 -4.58
C GLU A 68 -1.30 -31.14 -5.18
N PRO A 69 -2.10 -30.21 -4.65
CA PRO A 69 -3.24 -29.65 -5.36
C PRO A 69 -2.92 -28.27 -5.95
N LEU A 70 -3.31 -28.09 -7.22
CA LEU A 70 -3.28 -26.84 -8.00
C LEU A 70 -4.00 -25.66 -7.29
N PRO A 71 -3.60 -24.39 -7.55
CA PRO A 71 -4.13 -23.24 -6.83
C PRO A 71 -5.62 -23.01 -7.14
N THR A 72 -6.46 -23.21 -6.13
CA THR A 72 -7.91 -22.98 -6.24
C THR A 72 -8.25 -21.52 -5.94
N THR A 73 -9.09 -21.01 -6.83
CA THR A 73 -9.61 -19.66 -6.94
C THR A 73 -10.43 -19.18 -5.73
N MET A 74 -10.14 -17.94 -5.32
CA MET A 74 -10.90 -17.00 -4.51
C MET A 74 -12.39 -17.35 -4.26
N VAL A 75 -12.71 -17.51 -2.97
CA VAL A 75 -14.07 -17.63 -2.44
C VAL A 75 -14.47 -16.33 -1.74
N ARG A 76 -15.76 -16.01 -1.85
CA ARG A 76 -16.45 -14.80 -1.37
C ARG A 76 -16.04 -14.35 0.03
N ARG A 77 -15.97 -13.03 0.21
CA ARG A 77 -16.15 -12.37 1.51
C ARG A 77 -17.49 -11.63 1.51
N ALA A 78 -18.22 -11.72 2.62
CA ALA A 78 -19.44 -10.95 2.86
C ALA A 78 -19.11 -9.45 3.05
N PRO A 79 -20.05 -8.52 2.78
CA PRO A 79 -19.81 -7.10 2.92
C PRO A 79 -19.59 -6.73 4.39
N ALA A 80 -18.55 -5.95 4.66
CA ALA A 80 -18.39 -5.26 5.94
C ALA A 80 -19.34 -4.05 5.99
N GLU A 81 -19.90 -3.78 7.16
CA GLU A 81 -20.80 -2.64 7.39
C GLU A 81 -20.12 -1.28 7.14
N PRO A 82 -20.89 -0.23 6.80
CA PRO A 82 -20.32 1.07 6.45
C PRO A 82 -19.75 1.76 7.70
N MET A 83 -18.42 1.94 7.76
CA MET A 83 -17.79 2.87 8.69
C MET A 83 -17.86 4.30 8.13
N GLU A 84 -18.20 5.26 8.99
CA GLU A 84 -18.27 6.69 8.66
C GLU A 84 -16.91 7.24 8.15
N PRO A 85 -16.91 8.15 7.16
CA PRO A 85 -15.68 8.66 6.57
C PRO A 85 -14.97 9.64 7.50
N SER A 86 -13.68 9.39 7.75
CA SER A 86 -12.78 10.36 8.40
C SER A 86 -12.60 11.61 7.53
N PRO A 87 -12.50 12.82 8.11
CA PRO A 87 -12.34 14.05 7.35
C PRO A 87 -10.95 14.12 6.70
N ARG A 88 -10.91 14.09 5.36
CA ARG A 88 -9.70 14.26 4.55
C ARG A 88 -9.22 15.71 4.60
N ARG A 89 -7.96 15.93 5.01
CA ARG A 89 -7.31 17.24 5.02
C ARG A 89 -6.77 17.55 3.61
N ARG A 90 -7.28 18.63 3.01
CA ARG A 90 -6.82 19.16 1.71
C ARG A 90 -5.36 19.60 1.78
N LEU A 91 -4.53 19.03 0.91
CA LEU A 91 -3.32 19.71 0.42
C LEU A 91 -3.73 20.48 -0.84
N SER A 92 -3.67 21.80 -0.75
CA SER A 92 -3.93 22.71 -1.86
C SER A 92 -2.92 22.50 -2.99
N ARG A 93 -3.37 21.86 -4.07
CA ARG A 93 -2.82 22.08 -5.42
C ARG A 93 -3.86 22.86 -6.20
N GLN A 94 -3.42 23.92 -6.87
CA GLN A 94 -4.27 24.88 -7.56
C GLN A 94 -5.19 24.15 -8.55
N THR A 95 -6.50 24.27 -8.33
CA THR A 95 -7.56 23.75 -9.19
C THR A 95 -7.68 24.58 -10.48
N PRO A 96 -7.63 23.98 -11.67
CA PRO A 96 -8.30 24.55 -12.83
C PRO A 96 -9.81 24.39 -12.64
N GLU A 97 -10.55 25.43 -13.03
CA GLU A 97 -11.98 25.52 -12.83
C GLU A 97 -12.80 24.39 -13.47
N ARG A 98 -13.87 24.07 -12.75
CA ARG A 98 -15.04 23.27 -13.10
C ARG A 98 -15.54 23.54 -14.53
N ASN A 99 -15.18 22.68 -15.47
CA ASN A 99 -15.80 22.67 -16.80
C ASN A 99 -16.94 21.63 -16.87
N LYS A 100 -18.15 22.08 -16.54
CA LYS A 100 -19.40 21.42 -16.94
C LYS A 100 -19.57 21.58 -18.45
N ARG A 101 -18.93 20.72 -19.25
CA ARG A 101 -19.30 20.39 -20.65
C ARG A 101 -18.25 19.44 -21.25
N ALA A 102 -18.28 18.19 -20.81
CA ALA A 102 -17.86 17.08 -21.66
C ALA A 102 -19.13 16.23 -21.87
N ASN A 103 -19.69 16.34 -23.06
CA ASN A 103 -20.83 15.56 -23.49
C ASN A 103 -20.34 14.12 -23.66
N PRO A 104 -20.80 13.12 -22.86
CA PRO A 104 -20.53 11.74 -23.23
C PRO A 104 -21.28 11.50 -24.53
N LYS A 105 -20.55 11.35 -25.64
CA LYS A 105 -21.15 10.75 -26.83
C LYS A 105 -21.48 9.32 -26.46
N ALA A 106 -22.72 9.12 -26.02
CA ALA A 106 -23.37 7.83 -25.98
C ALA A 106 -23.34 7.27 -27.42
N GLY A 107 -22.36 6.41 -27.68
CA GLY A 107 -22.38 5.50 -28.81
C GLY A 107 -23.59 4.58 -28.65
N SER A 108 -24.28 4.37 -29.77
CA SER A 108 -25.49 3.56 -29.91
C SER A 108 -25.43 2.20 -29.20
N GLY A 109 -26.29 2.01 -28.20
CA GLY A 109 -27.12 0.81 -28.01
C GLY A 109 -26.45 -0.58 -28.03
N GLN A 110 -25.19 -0.71 -27.61
CA GLN A 110 -24.61 -2.00 -27.26
C GLN A 110 -24.56 -2.11 -25.74
N THR A 111 -25.08 -3.20 -25.19
CA THR A 111 -25.01 -3.49 -23.75
C THR A 111 -23.54 -3.59 -23.35
N ALA A 112 -23.06 -2.58 -22.62
CA ALA A 112 -21.72 -2.59 -22.04
C ALA A 112 -21.54 -3.87 -21.20
N GLN A 113 -20.48 -4.63 -21.46
CA GLN A 113 -20.18 -5.87 -20.74
C GLN A 113 -19.58 -5.61 -19.33
N GLY A 114 -19.19 -4.36 -19.08
CA GLY A 114 -18.73 -3.87 -17.79
C GLY A 114 -18.40 -2.38 -17.86
N ARG A 115 -18.03 -1.81 -16.73
CA ARG A 115 -17.83 -0.36 -16.55
C ARG A 115 -16.61 -0.07 -15.70
N LEU A 116 -16.01 1.09 -15.91
CA LEU A 116 -15.03 1.70 -15.03
C LEU A 116 -15.70 2.86 -14.30
N VAL A 117 -15.77 2.78 -12.97
CA VAL A 117 -16.21 3.88 -12.12
C VAL A 117 -14.98 4.59 -11.59
N LEU A 118 -14.79 5.86 -11.95
CA LEU A 118 -13.72 6.67 -11.40
C LEU A 118 -13.97 6.89 -9.90
N ILE A 119 -12.96 6.68 -9.07
CA ILE A 119 -13.01 6.97 -7.63
C ILE A 119 -12.28 8.28 -7.38
N LEU A 120 -12.99 9.27 -6.83
CA LEU A 120 -12.47 10.60 -6.56
C LEU A 120 -11.56 10.61 -5.32
N GLU A 121 -10.80 11.69 -5.14
CA GLU A 121 -9.90 11.86 -3.99
C GLU A 121 -10.61 11.80 -2.64
N ASP A 122 -11.92 12.07 -2.58
CA ASP A 122 -12.71 11.94 -1.35
C ASP A 122 -13.21 10.50 -1.09
N GLY A 123 -13.03 9.60 -2.05
CA GLY A 123 -13.50 8.21 -2.02
C GLY A 123 -14.88 8.01 -2.64
N THR A 124 -15.51 9.07 -3.16
CA THR A 124 -16.82 8.96 -3.81
C THR A 124 -16.70 8.53 -5.27
N ASP A 125 -17.81 8.00 -5.80
CA ASP A 125 -17.91 7.63 -7.21
C ASP A 125 -18.01 8.89 -8.08
N GLY A 126 -17.16 8.94 -9.10
CA GLY A 126 -17.06 9.98 -10.10
C GLY A 126 -17.70 9.57 -11.43
N ALA A 127 -17.03 9.92 -12.53
CA ALA A 127 -17.50 9.57 -13.87
C ALA A 127 -17.49 8.05 -14.09
N VAL A 128 -18.48 7.57 -14.85
CA VAL A 128 -18.60 6.16 -15.24
C VAL A 128 -18.31 6.05 -16.74
N TYR A 129 -17.47 5.09 -17.09
CA TYR A 129 -17.07 4.81 -18.47
C TYR A 129 -17.45 3.37 -18.82
N ASP A 130 -18.29 3.21 -19.82
CA ASP A 130 -18.65 1.89 -20.33
C ASP A 130 -17.47 1.27 -21.10
N LEU A 131 -17.18 -0.01 -20.82
CA LEU A 131 -16.20 -0.77 -21.59
C LEU A 131 -16.86 -1.33 -22.85
N GLY A 132 -16.15 -1.18 -23.98
CA GLY A 132 -16.51 -1.75 -25.26
C GLY A 132 -16.55 -3.28 -25.25
N PRO A 133 -17.16 -3.90 -26.27
CA PRO A 133 -17.42 -5.34 -26.30
C PRO A 133 -16.18 -6.22 -26.51
N GLU A 134 -15.11 -5.69 -27.09
CA GLU A 134 -13.86 -6.42 -27.35
C GLU A 134 -12.71 -5.82 -26.57
N THR A 135 -12.36 -4.57 -26.87
CA THR A 135 -11.26 -3.85 -26.23
C THR A 135 -11.66 -2.43 -25.86
N THR A 136 -10.98 -1.87 -24.87
CA THR A 136 -11.08 -0.45 -24.51
C THR A 136 -9.74 0.01 -23.97
N VAL A 137 -9.17 1.02 -24.59
CA VAL A 137 -7.90 1.62 -24.20
C VAL A 137 -8.18 2.88 -23.38
N ILE A 138 -7.46 3.02 -22.27
CA ILE A 138 -7.40 4.27 -21.51
C ILE A 138 -6.05 4.93 -21.69
N GLY A 139 -6.02 6.25 -21.62
CA GLY A 139 -4.77 7.00 -21.60
C GLY A 139 -4.99 8.50 -21.64
N ARG A 140 -3.91 9.25 -21.88
CA ARG A 140 -3.96 10.71 -21.90
C ARG A 140 -4.60 11.24 -23.18
N GLU A 141 -4.29 10.64 -24.33
CA GLU A 141 -4.76 11.08 -25.66
C GLU A 141 -4.69 9.94 -26.69
N GLY A 142 -5.58 9.93 -27.69
CA GLY A 142 -5.59 8.89 -28.73
C GLY A 142 -6.02 7.50 -28.22
N ALA A 143 -6.70 7.46 -27.07
CA ALA A 143 -7.32 6.27 -26.49
C ALA A 143 -8.85 6.31 -26.67
N ASP A 144 -9.56 5.24 -26.29
CA ASP A 144 -11.03 5.21 -26.30
C ASP A 144 -11.59 6.09 -25.17
N ILE A 145 -10.94 6.05 -23.99
CA ILE A 145 -11.23 6.92 -22.85
C ILE A 145 -9.98 7.77 -22.57
N ASN A 146 -10.13 9.10 -22.65
CA ASN A 146 -9.01 10.04 -22.57
C ASN A 146 -9.07 10.91 -21.32
N PHE A 147 -7.92 11.08 -20.66
CA PHE A 147 -7.72 11.94 -19.50
C PHE A 147 -6.63 12.98 -19.82
N PRO A 148 -6.95 14.04 -20.58
CA PRO A 148 -5.96 14.96 -21.17
C PRO A 148 -5.20 15.82 -20.15
N HIS A 149 -5.65 15.86 -18.89
CA HIS A 149 -5.04 16.65 -17.82
C HIS A 149 -4.22 15.81 -16.84
N ASP A 150 -4.05 14.52 -17.10
CA ASP A 150 -3.25 13.63 -16.27
C ASP A 150 -1.89 13.36 -16.93
N ASP A 151 -0.89 14.16 -16.59
CA ASP A 151 0.47 14.05 -17.12
C ASP A 151 1.20 12.77 -16.71
N PHE A 152 0.63 11.99 -15.78
CA PHE A 152 1.19 10.70 -15.39
C PHE A 152 0.69 9.55 -16.28
N LEU A 153 -0.27 9.80 -17.17
CA LEU A 153 -0.69 8.84 -18.18
C LEU A 153 0.12 8.98 -19.46
N ALA A 154 0.45 7.83 -20.05
CA ALA A 154 0.92 7.76 -21.42
C ALA A 154 -0.25 8.02 -22.38
N PRO A 155 -0.01 8.42 -23.65
CA PRO A 155 -1.09 8.60 -24.64
C PRO A 155 -2.06 7.41 -24.67
N ARG A 156 -1.52 6.19 -24.82
CA ARG A 156 -2.22 4.93 -24.60
C ARG A 156 -1.51 4.21 -23.46
N HIS A 157 -2.20 4.02 -22.33
CA HIS A 157 -1.55 3.63 -21.07
C HIS A 157 -1.93 2.23 -20.60
N ALA A 158 -3.18 1.84 -20.76
CA ALA A 158 -3.65 0.50 -20.43
C ALA A 158 -4.76 0.06 -21.37
N GLN A 159 -4.84 -1.24 -21.63
CA GLN A 159 -5.89 -1.83 -22.44
C GLN A 159 -6.69 -2.83 -21.60
N PHE A 160 -8.00 -2.64 -21.62
CA PHE A 160 -8.98 -3.60 -21.13
C PHE A 160 -9.43 -4.47 -22.30
N SER A 161 -9.59 -5.77 -22.09
CA SER A 161 -10.02 -6.70 -23.14
C SER A 161 -10.94 -7.79 -22.60
N TYR A 162 -11.98 -8.14 -23.35
CA TYR A 162 -12.87 -9.27 -23.03
C TYR A 162 -12.43 -10.52 -23.77
N GLY A 163 -11.97 -11.52 -23.02
CA GLY A 163 -11.79 -12.90 -23.48
C GLY A 163 -13.02 -13.73 -23.10
N GLY A 164 -14.08 -13.70 -23.91
CA GLY A 164 -15.37 -14.26 -23.52
C GLY A 164 -15.98 -13.45 -22.37
N SER A 165 -16.20 -14.06 -21.20
CA SER A 165 -16.75 -13.38 -20.01
C SER A 165 -15.70 -12.81 -19.05
N GLN A 166 -14.41 -13.04 -19.34
CA GLN A 166 -13.31 -12.61 -18.49
C GLN A 166 -12.75 -11.28 -19.01
N LEU A 167 -12.80 -10.25 -18.15
CA LEU A 167 -12.11 -8.99 -18.39
C LEU A 167 -10.63 -9.16 -18.01
N THR A 168 -9.72 -8.79 -18.89
CA THR A 168 -8.28 -8.69 -18.62
C THR A 168 -7.83 -7.25 -18.73
N LEU A 169 -6.77 -6.91 -18.00
CA LEU A 169 -6.09 -5.63 -18.06
C LEU A 169 -4.63 -5.87 -18.45
N GLU A 170 -4.24 -5.23 -19.54
CA GLU A 170 -2.88 -5.24 -20.04
C GLU A 170 -2.25 -3.86 -19.86
N PRO A 171 -1.14 -3.75 -19.10
CA PRO A 171 -0.36 -2.53 -19.06
C PRO A 171 0.31 -2.31 -20.41
N LEU A 172 0.11 -1.14 -21.02
CA LEU A 172 0.84 -0.76 -22.23
C LEU A 172 2.16 -0.10 -21.87
N GLU A 173 3.05 0.04 -22.85
CA GLU A 173 4.34 0.69 -22.69
C GLU A 173 4.18 2.09 -22.09
N SER A 174 4.62 2.25 -20.84
CA SER A 174 4.44 3.47 -20.08
C SER A 174 5.47 3.58 -18.95
N THR A 175 5.88 4.81 -18.67
CA THR A 175 6.86 5.10 -17.62
C THR A 175 6.32 4.77 -16.23
N ASN A 176 5.09 5.21 -15.93
CA ASN A 176 4.51 5.11 -14.59
C ASN A 176 3.83 3.76 -14.33
N GLY A 177 3.45 3.03 -15.38
CA GLY A 177 2.82 1.72 -15.25
C GLY A 177 1.40 1.75 -14.70
N VAL A 178 0.80 0.57 -14.65
CA VAL A 178 -0.57 0.35 -14.19
C VAL A 178 -0.51 -0.54 -12.95
N PHE A 179 -1.30 -0.19 -11.94
CA PHE A 179 -1.32 -0.94 -10.69
C PHE A 179 -2.72 -1.46 -10.38
N VAL A 180 -2.77 -2.58 -9.67
CA VAL A 180 -4.01 -3.17 -9.16
C VAL A 180 -3.91 -3.31 -7.65
N GLN A 181 -4.99 -3.00 -6.94
CA GLN A 181 -5.02 -3.15 -5.49
C GLN A 181 -4.85 -4.62 -5.09
N VAL A 182 -3.96 -4.85 -4.12
CA VAL A 182 -3.69 -6.14 -3.50
C VAL A 182 -4.90 -6.50 -2.62
N SER A 183 -5.70 -7.47 -3.08
CA SER A 183 -6.87 -7.98 -2.34
C SER A 183 -6.56 -9.22 -1.49
N HIS A 184 -5.48 -9.92 -1.83
CA HIS A 184 -4.97 -11.10 -1.17
C HIS A 184 -3.44 -11.08 -1.23
N GLU A 185 -2.81 -12.07 -0.63
CA GLU A 185 -1.37 -12.25 -0.76
C GLU A 185 -0.95 -12.42 -2.23
N VAL A 186 0.05 -11.64 -2.65
CA VAL A 186 0.64 -11.69 -4.01
C VAL A 186 2.09 -12.13 -3.88
N GLU A 187 2.50 -13.10 -4.70
CA GLU A 187 3.90 -13.53 -4.76
C GLU A 187 4.75 -12.44 -5.42
N LEU A 188 5.85 -12.07 -4.78
CA LEU A 188 6.84 -11.12 -5.26
C LEU A 188 8.00 -11.85 -5.95
N ARG A 189 8.45 -11.30 -7.05
CA ARG A 189 9.66 -11.68 -7.79
C ARG A 189 10.62 -10.50 -7.83
N SER A 190 11.90 -10.79 -8.02
CA SER A 190 12.93 -9.78 -8.19
C SER A 190 12.58 -8.80 -9.32
N GLY A 191 12.64 -7.51 -9.05
CA GLY A 191 12.22 -6.43 -9.94
C GLY A 191 10.76 -6.01 -9.83
N ASP A 192 9.93 -6.71 -9.04
CA ASP A 192 8.54 -6.33 -8.86
C ASP A 192 8.40 -5.02 -8.09
N VAL A 193 7.43 -4.21 -8.52
CA VAL A 193 7.17 -2.88 -7.95
C VAL A 193 5.78 -2.85 -7.34
N PHE A 194 5.67 -2.30 -6.14
CA PHE A 194 4.38 -2.02 -5.51
C PHE A 194 4.38 -0.64 -4.86
N ARG A 195 3.19 -0.18 -4.48
CA ARG A 195 2.94 1.14 -3.94
C ARG A 195 2.14 1.06 -2.66
N ILE A 196 2.56 1.80 -1.64
CA ILE A 196 1.80 2.06 -0.41
C ILE A 196 1.73 3.57 -0.19
N GLY A 197 0.53 4.15 -0.09
CA GLY A 197 0.39 5.61 -0.08
C GLY A 197 0.99 6.28 -1.34
N GLN A 198 2.01 7.10 -1.14
CA GLN A 198 2.86 7.74 -2.16
C GLN A 198 4.21 7.05 -2.36
N GLU A 199 4.54 6.06 -1.53
CA GLU A 199 5.79 5.32 -1.60
C GLU A 199 5.75 4.27 -2.70
N LEU A 200 6.65 4.39 -3.68
CA LEU A 200 6.86 3.41 -4.73
C LEU A 200 8.09 2.56 -4.39
N LEU A 201 7.90 1.25 -4.25
CA LEU A 201 8.88 0.34 -3.67
C LEU A 201 9.16 -0.80 -4.66
N CYS A 202 10.43 -1.01 -4.98
CA CYS A 202 10.90 -2.09 -5.83
C CYS A 202 11.56 -3.16 -4.97
N PHE A 203 11.09 -4.40 -5.11
CA PHE A 203 11.63 -5.57 -4.44
C PHE A 203 12.67 -6.24 -5.34
N GLU A 204 13.84 -6.54 -4.78
CA GLU A 204 14.89 -7.28 -5.48
C GLU A 204 15.46 -8.38 -4.59
N LEU A 205 15.71 -9.55 -5.18
CA LEU A 205 16.47 -10.60 -4.50
C LEU A 205 17.92 -10.18 -4.36
N LEU A 206 18.48 -10.38 -3.18
CA LEU A 206 19.84 -9.96 -2.90
C LEU A 206 20.86 -10.68 -3.77
N GLY A 207 20.59 -11.96 -4.09
CA GLY A 207 21.41 -12.75 -5.01
C GLY A 207 21.53 -12.12 -6.39
N ASP A 208 20.43 -11.60 -6.95
CA ASP A 208 20.43 -10.96 -8.28
C ASP A 208 21.21 -9.64 -8.26
N VAL A 209 21.08 -8.87 -7.18
CA VAL A 209 21.77 -7.60 -6.99
C VAL A 209 23.29 -7.77 -6.90
N ILE A 210 23.74 -8.85 -6.25
CA ILE A 210 25.17 -9.16 -6.09
C ILE A 210 25.72 -9.81 -7.36
N ALA A 211 24.99 -10.77 -7.95
CA ALA A 211 25.42 -11.48 -9.15
C ALA A 211 25.61 -10.55 -10.36
N GLY A 212 24.82 -9.47 -10.45
CA GLY A 212 24.97 -8.44 -11.48
C GLY A 212 26.28 -7.64 -11.45
N ARG A 213 27.17 -7.89 -10.47
CA ARG A 213 28.45 -7.18 -10.30
C ARG A 213 29.69 -7.98 -10.71
N GLY A 214 29.53 -9.13 -11.36
CA GLY A 214 30.67 -9.97 -11.76
C GLY A 214 31.66 -9.24 -12.70
N GLY A 215 32.81 -8.84 -12.16
CA GLY A 215 33.97 -8.40 -12.95
C GLY A 215 34.51 -9.54 -13.82
N GLY A 216 34.84 -9.23 -15.08
CA GLY A 216 35.36 -10.22 -16.03
C GLY A 216 36.69 -10.84 -15.59
N ASP A 217 37.10 -11.93 -16.26
CA ASP A 217 38.35 -12.66 -15.97
C ASP A 217 39.55 -11.72 -15.89
N GLY A 218 40.22 -11.71 -14.73
CA GLY A 218 41.39 -10.88 -14.45
C GLY A 218 41.09 -9.53 -13.77
N ALA A 219 39.84 -9.20 -13.47
CA ALA A 219 39.50 -8.04 -12.66
C ALA A 219 39.95 -8.20 -11.20
N ALA A 220 40.38 -7.10 -10.57
CA ALA A 220 40.67 -7.07 -9.14
C ALA A 220 39.42 -7.45 -8.33
N SER A 221 39.60 -8.16 -7.22
CA SER A 221 38.49 -8.50 -6.32
C SER A 221 37.72 -7.26 -5.90
N GLU A 222 36.40 -7.29 -6.05
CA GLU A 222 35.55 -6.20 -5.59
C GLU A 222 35.64 -6.08 -4.07
N ILE A 223 35.81 -4.84 -3.58
CA ILE A 223 35.77 -4.54 -2.15
C ILE A 223 34.32 -4.20 -1.77
N GLY A 224 33.73 -4.97 -0.86
CA GLY A 224 32.39 -4.75 -0.34
C GLY A 224 32.27 -5.08 1.15
N SER A 225 31.25 -4.53 1.82
CA SER A 225 30.92 -4.92 3.19
C SER A 225 30.35 -6.34 3.21
N PRO A 226 30.59 -7.13 4.28
CA PRO A 226 29.96 -8.44 4.43
C PRO A 226 28.43 -8.34 4.38
N VAL A 227 27.80 -9.25 3.64
CA VAL A 227 26.34 -9.38 3.64
C VAL A 227 25.88 -9.92 4.99
N PRO A 228 24.96 -9.24 5.70
CA PRO A 228 24.39 -9.75 6.94
C PRO A 228 23.79 -11.14 6.78
N GLU A 229 24.01 -12.01 7.76
CA GLU A 229 23.44 -13.36 7.79
C GLU A 229 21.90 -13.30 7.76
N GLY A 230 21.28 -14.14 6.94
CA GLY A 230 19.82 -14.20 6.79
C GLY A 230 19.21 -13.10 5.91
N ALA A 231 20.02 -12.23 5.31
CA ALA A 231 19.54 -11.28 4.30
C ALA A 231 19.23 -12.00 2.98
N TRP A 232 18.02 -11.81 2.46
CA TRP A 232 17.54 -12.48 1.24
C TRP A 232 17.10 -11.50 0.15
N GLY A 233 16.81 -10.25 0.50
CA GLY A 233 16.32 -9.26 -0.46
C GLY A 233 16.67 -7.84 -0.07
N ARG A 234 16.28 -6.91 -0.93
CA ARG A 234 16.22 -5.49 -0.60
C ARG A 234 14.91 -4.89 -1.10
N LEU A 235 14.48 -3.84 -0.42
CA LEU A 235 13.39 -2.98 -0.86
C LEU A 235 13.97 -1.59 -1.12
N GLY A 236 13.95 -1.15 -2.37
CA GLY A 236 14.41 0.18 -2.71
C GLY A 236 13.25 1.10 -3.07
N GLN A 237 13.27 2.30 -2.52
CA GLN A 237 12.32 3.36 -2.82
C GLN A 237 12.66 3.98 -4.17
N LEU A 238 11.68 4.08 -5.06
CA LEU A 238 11.81 4.71 -6.37
C LEU A 238 11.31 6.16 -6.28
N VAL A 239 12.24 7.13 -6.32
CA VAL A 239 11.90 8.57 -6.26
C VAL A 239 11.69 9.18 -7.65
N ALA A 240 12.23 8.54 -8.68
CA ALA A 240 11.97 8.81 -10.09
C ALA A 240 12.26 7.53 -10.90
N PRO A 241 11.91 7.47 -12.19
CA PRO A 241 12.32 6.35 -13.05
C PRO A 241 13.83 6.13 -12.97
N ASN A 242 14.23 4.91 -12.58
CA ASN A 242 15.64 4.51 -12.39
C ASN A 242 16.41 5.28 -11.30
N ALA A 243 15.76 6.05 -10.44
CA ALA A 243 16.39 6.77 -9.34
C ALA A 243 15.95 6.20 -7.99
N TRP A 244 16.92 5.74 -7.22
CA TRP A 244 16.72 5.15 -5.90
C TRP A 244 16.79 6.21 -4.80
N GLY A 245 15.81 6.20 -3.90
CA GLY A 245 15.84 6.87 -2.61
C GLY A 245 16.45 5.95 -1.55
N ALA A 246 15.74 5.78 -0.44
CA ALA A 246 16.17 4.84 0.59
C ALA A 246 16.16 3.39 0.08
N VAL A 247 17.14 2.60 0.50
CA VAL A 247 17.23 1.17 0.19
C VAL A 247 17.40 0.42 1.50
N TYR A 248 16.51 -0.55 1.71
CA TYR A 248 16.41 -1.32 2.94
C TYR A 248 16.78 -2.77 2.66
N LEU A 249 17.69 -3.34 3.46
CA LEU A 249 18.00 -4.76 3.37
C LEU A 249 16.90 -5.55 4.09
N LEU A 250 16.47 -6.66 3.49
CA LEU A 250 15.41 -7.53 4.02
C LEU A 250 16.03 -8.82 4.54
N GLY A 251 15.69 -9.18 5.78
CA GLY A 251 16.13 -10.39 6.45
C GLY A 251 15.15 -10.81 7.54
N GLY A 252 15.09 -12.11 7.86
CA GLY A 252 14.03 -12.67 8.71
C GLY A 252 12.77 -13.05 7.91
N SER A 253 11.71 -13.48 8.57
CA SER A 253 10.52 -14.03 7.88
C SER A 253 9.51 -12.96 7.46
N ASP A 254 9.24 -11.97 8.30
CA ASP A 254 8.22 -10.95 8.06
C ASP A 254 8.83 -9.56 8.18
N ILE A 255 8.63 -8.71 7.18
CA ILE A 255 9.04 -7.31 7.16
C ILE A 255 7.81 -6.43 7.09
N TYR A 256 7.47 -5.79 8.19
CA TYR A 256 6.33 -4.92 8.32
C TYR A 256 6.64 -3.52 7.81
N LEU A 257 5.73 -2.98 6.99
CA LEU A 257 5.79 -1.65 6.41
C LEU A 257 4.68 -0.79 6.99
N GLY A 258 5.00 0.45 7.37
CA GLY A 258 3.98 1.36 7.89
C GLY A 258 4.47 2.79 8.06
N ARG A 259 3.59 3.68 8.49
CA ARG A 259 3.92 5.09 8.74
C ARG A 259 4.58 5.28 10.11
N GLU A 260 4.09 4.55 11.10
CA GLU A 260 4.48 4.71 12.52
C GLU A 260 5.04 3.42 13.13
N ARG A 261 4.62 2.26 12.62
CA ARG A 261 4.96 0.93 13.12
C ARG A 261 5.44 0.06 11.97
N GLY A 262 6.34 -0.87 12.27
CA GLY A 262 6.93 -1.81 11.33
C GLY A 262 8.45 -1.73 11.33
N ASP A 263 9.08 -2.61 10.58
CA ASP A 263 10.53 -2.68 10.40
C ASP A 263 11.03 -1.57 9.49
N ILE A 264 10.24 -1.21 8.46
CA ILE A 264 10.51 -0.08 7.56
C ILE A 264 9.37 0.92 7.72
N THR A 265 9.73 2.18 8.03
CA THR A 265 8.76 3.24 8.30
C THR A 265 8.85 4.42 7.34
N PHE A 266 7.69 4.98 7.01
CA PHE A 266 7.52 6.12 6.11
C PHE A 266 6.76 7.26 6.81
N PRO A 267 7.36 7.92 7.82
CA PRO A 267 6.64 8.86 8.69
C PRO A 267 6.15 10.13 7.99
N GLY A 268 6.78 10.50 6.86
CA GLY A 268 6.42 11.69 6.08
C GLY A 268 5.20 11.52 5.17
N ASP A 269 4.78 10.28 4.91
CA ASP A 269 3.69 10.00 3.99
C ASP A 269 2.38 9.72 4.72
N GLY A 270 1.52 10.74 4.82
CA GLY A 270 0.20 10.64 5.45
C GLY A 270 -0.78 9.66 4.79
N PHE A 271 -0.48 9.16 3.59
CA PHE A 271 -1.30 8.14 2.93
C PHE A 271 -0.90 6.71 3.32
N VAL A 272 0.23 6.53 4.00
CA VAL A 272 0.62 5.24 4.59
C VAL A 272 -0.09 5.08 5.94
N SER A 273 -0.60 3.88 6.19
CA SER A 273 -1.29 3.54 7.45
C SER A 273 -0.26 3.26 8.53
N GLY A 274 -0.63 3.44 9.81
CA GLY A 274 0.31 3.24 10.93
C GLY A 274 1.06 1.92 10.85
N LEU A 275 0.34 0.84 10.51
CA LEU A 275 0.85 -0.42 9.96
C LEU A 275 0.07 -0.69 8.67
N HIS A 276 0.73 -0.93 7.53
CA HIS A 276 0.09 -0.85 6.21
C HIS A 276 0.18 -2.17 5.43
N ALA A 277 1.39 -2.71 5.28
CA ALA A 277 1.63 -3.93 4.52
C ALA A 277 2.72 -4.77 5.18
N VAL A 278 2.86 -6.02 4.74
CA VAL A 278 3.96 -6.90 5.13
C VAL A 278 4.53 -7.57 3.89
N VAL A 279 5.86 -7.65 3.84
CA VAL A 279 6.60 -8.52 2.92
C VAL A 279 7.06 -9.73 3.70
N MET A 280 6.66 -10.93 3.26
CA MET A 280 6.93 -12.19 3.97
C MET A 280 7.80 -13.10 3.12
N GLN A 281 8.72 -13.82 3.76
CA GLN A 281 9.44 -14.95 3.21
C GLN A 281 8.83 -16.24 3.77
N ARG A 282 8.50 -17.18 2.89
CA ARG A 282 8.15 -18.56 3.24
C ARG A 282 8.95 -19.48 2.33
N ASP A 283 9.88 -20.21 2.94
CA ASP A 283 10.90 -20.98 2.22
C ASP A 283 11.66 -20.05 1.24
N ASP A 284 11.67 -20.38 -0.06
CA ASP A 284 12.30 -19.57 -1.12
C ASP A 284 11.28 -18.72 -1.90
N ARG A 285 10.12 -18.44 -1.31
CA ARG A 285 9.06 -17.63 -1.92
C ARG A 285 8.78 -16.39 -1.08
N TYR A 286 8.46 -15.31 -1.78
CA TYR A 286 8.27 -13.99 -1.19
C TYR A 286 6.88 -13.49 -1.50
N PHE A 287 6.27 -12.80 -0.54
CA PHE A 287 4.86 -12.44 -0.63
C PHE A 287 4.60 -11.05 -0.09
N LEU A 288 3.75 -10.29 -0.78
CA LEU A 288 3.22 -9.01 -0.34
C LEU A 288 1.78 -9.18 0.12
N LYS A 289 1.45 -8.60 1.27
CA LYS A 289 0.08 -8.59 1.79
C LYS A 289 -0.25 -7.23 2.40
N ASP A 290 -1.41 -6.70 2.00
CA ASP A 290 -2.02 -5.54 2.65
C ASP A 290 -2.62 -5.94 4.01
N LEU A 291 -2.43 -5.11 5.03
CA LEU A 291 -2.87 -5.36 6.40
C LEU A 291 -4.16 -4.62 6.76
N GLY A 292 -5.02 -4.34 5.78
CA GLY A 292 -6.25 -3.57 5.96
C GLY A 292 -6.00 -2.08 5.97
N SER A 293 -5.11 -1.62 5.08
CA SER A 293 -4.75 -0.21 5.01
C SER A 293 -5.89 0.65 4.47
N SER A 294 -5.92 1.93 4.85
CA SER A 294 -7.01 2.84 4.47
C SER A 294 -7.00 3.22 2.98
N ASN A 295 -5.81 3.32 2.38
CA ASN A 295 -5.64 3.67 0.98
C ASN A 295 -5.34 2.47 0.09
N GLY A 296 -5.05 1.30 0.66
CA GLY A 296 -4.68 0.10 -0.07
C GLY A 296 -3.20 0.03 -0.46
N THR A 297 -2.72 -1.19 -0.61
CA THR A 297 -1.46 -1.54 -1.28
C THR A 297 -1.75 -1.85 -2.75
N TYR A 298 -0.94 -1.33 -3.67
CA TYR A 298 -1.13 -1.51 -5.11
C TYR A 298 0.10 -2.17 -5.75
N PHE A 299 -0.11 -3.24 -6.51
CA PHE A 299 0.95 -3.99 -7.18
C PHE A 299 1.02 -3.60 -8.67
N ARG A 300 2.23 -3.31 -9.18
CA ARG A 300 2.44 -2.90 -10.58
C ARG A 300 2.33 -4.12 -11.50
N LEU A 301 1.49 -4.03 -12.52
CA LEU A 301 1.37 -5.07 -13.52
C LEU A 301 2.53 -5.02 -14.52
N THR A 302 3.05 -6.20 -14.85
CA THR A 302 4.07 -6.41 -15.90
C THR A 302 3.53 -7.21 -17.09
N ARG A 303 2.31 -7.74 -16.97
CA ARG A 303 1.66 -8.58 -17.99
C ARG A 303 0.14 -8.47 -17.91
N SER A 304 -0.53 -8.93 -18.97
CA SER A 304 -1.98 -9.05 -19.00
C SER A 304 -2.49 -9.90 -17.82
N THR A 305 -3.44 -9.34 -17.07
CA THR A 305 -3.92 -9.91 -15.80
C THR A 305 -5.46 -9.93 -15.79
N PRO A 306 -6.10 -11.06 -15.43
CA PRO A 306 -7.55 -11.12 -15.29
C PRO A 306 -8.04 -10.25 -14.13
N LEU A 307 -9.04 -9.42 -14.40
CA LEU A 307 -9.69 -8.59 -13.40
C LEU A 307 -11.03 -9.18 -12.94
N ARG A 308 -11.42 -8.80 -11.73
CA ARG A 308 -12.71 -9.18 -11.13
C ARG A 308 -13.54 -7.94 -10.92
N GLY A 309 -14.86 -8.12 -10.87
CA GLY A 309 -15.75 -7.05 -10.40
C GLY A 309 -15.34 -6.60 -9.00
N GLY A 310 -15.33 -5.29 -8.78
CA GLY A 310 -14.84 -4.63 -7.57
C GLY A 310 -13.32 -4.37 -7.54
N ALA A 311 -12.54 -4.83 -8.52
CA ALA A 311 -11.10 -4.57 -8.54
C ALA A 311 -10.82 -3.07 -8.68
N LEU A 312 -9.87 -2.57 -7.89
CA LEU A 312 -9.36 -1.20 -8.00
C LEU A 312 -8.09 -1.17 -8.87
N VAL A 313 -8.08 -0.30 -9.87
CA VAL A 313 -7.00 -0.10 -10.83
C VAL A 313 -6.51 1.34 -10.75
N LEU A 314 -5.21 1.53 -10.52
CA LEU A 314 -4.56 2.84 -10.52
C LEU A 314 -3.72 2.99 -11.80
N ALA A 315 -3.98 4.06 -12.55
CA ALA A 315 -3.23 4.44 -13.74
C ALA A 315 -3.05 5.96 -13.76
N GLY A 316 -1.80 6.43 -13.76
CA GLY A 316 -1.52 7.85 -13.53
C GLY A 316 -2.05 8.32 -12.16
N GLN A 317 -2.91 9.33 -12.16
CA GLN A 317 -3.65 9.80 -10.99
C GLN A 317 -5.09 9.26 -10.94
N GLN A 318 -5.52 8.48 -11.93
CA GLN A 318 -6.87 7.94 -12.00
C GLN A 318 -6.98 6.62 -11.25
N LEU A 319 -7.94 6.54 -10.31
CA LEU A 319 -8.31 5.32 -9.62
C LEU A 319 -9.66 4.84 -10.13
N PHE A 320 -9.74 3.62 -10.66
CA PHE A 320 -10.97 3.05 -11.21
C PHE A 320 -11.41 1.84 -10.40
N ARG A 321 -12.70 1.74 -10.13
CA ARG A 321 -13.36 0.50 -9.72
C ARG A 321 -13.97 -0.18 -10.95
N VAL A 322 -13.65 -1.46 -11.13
CA VAL A 322 -14.23 -2.28 -12.19
C VAL A 322 -15.60 -2.79 -11.78
N GLU A 323 -16.61 -2.58 -12.62
CA GLU A 323 -17.97 -3.10 -12.42
C GLU A 323 -18.41 -3.93 -13.62
N ARG A 324 -19.36 -4.85 -13.41
CA ARG A 324 -19.99 -5.67 -14.45
C ARG A 324 -21.45 -5.29 -14.59
#